data_AF-A0A3D9H9Z2-F1
#
_entry.id   AF-A0A3D9H9Z2-F1
#
_cell.length_a   1.000
_cell.length_b   1.000
_cell.length_c   1.000
_cell.angle_alpha   90.00
_cell.angle_beta   90.00
_cell.angle_gamma   90.00
#
_symmetry.space_group_name_H-M   'P 1'
#
loop_
_entity.id
_entity.type
_entity.pdbx_description
1 polymer ?
#
loop_
_entity_poly.entity_id
_entity_poly.type
_entity_poly.pdbx_seq_one_letter_code
_entity_poly.pdbx_strand_id
1 'polypeptide(L)'
;MNPSNYKFFLIVLAILFFLTSCNNSKKNSVNKQVVPVVNKLIGDKLLDTIQKQTINYFWEGAEPNSGLARERIHMDNNYPSSPENTVTIGGSGFGLMAILVGIERGFIPKQEALDRYIKIVNFLEKADRFHGAWPHWINGETGKMYPFTKKDNGGDLVETAFLIQGLLTVSEYFDSDDNKEQHLRSKIDKLWKEVEWDWYTKNNEDVLYWHWSPEYNWEMNFPVGGYNECLIMYVLAASSPTHPINKSVYDKGWARNGNIVSKDSMYNLPLVLDYFEHNDAAVGPLFWSHYSYLGLNPNGLTDQYADYWKLTQNHAKIHYEYAIDNPKHFKGYGDSLWGLTSSYSIKGYAGHRPGADLGVISPTAALSSFPYTPKESMNVLVNIYKNHDSLVGKYGPYDAFSFENNWSAPRYLAIDQGPIPVMIENYRTGLLWGLFMKNKNVQSGLDKLGFHYKKTN
;
A
#
# COMPACT_ATOMS: atom_id res chain seq x y z
N MET A 1 93.71 -0.32 -47.60
CA MET A 1 92.73 0.58 -46.96
C MET A 1 92.21 -0.10 -45.72
N ASN A 2 92.09 0.70 -44.65
CA ASN A 2 92.08 0.31 -43.25
C ASN A 2 90.85 -0.48 -42.77
N PRO A 3 91.00 -1.23 -41.66
CA PRO A 3 89.93 -1.86 -40.88
C PRO A 3 89.46 -0.95 -39.72
N SER A 4 88.16 -0.68 -39.62
CA SER A 4 87.44 -0.14 -38.43
C SER A 4 86.00 0.19 -38.89
N ASN A 5 84.88 -0.23 -38.30
CA ASN A 5 84.55 -0.75 -36.99
C ASN A 5 83.36 -1.72 -37.13
N TYR A 6 83.61 -3.02 -36.95
CA TYR A 6 82.61 -3.94 -36.42
C TYR A 6 82.38 -3.56 -34.95
N LYS A 7 81.13 -3.63 -34.48
CA LYS A 7 80.61 -3.25 -33.13
C LYS A 7 80.10 -1.81 -32.98
N PHE A 8 79.06 -1.42 -33.73
CA PHE A 8 78.03 -0.52 -33.18
C PHE A 8 76.68 -0.57 -33.91
N PHE A 9 76.24 -1.74 -34.36
CA PHE A 9 74.89 -1.90 -34.91
C PHE A 9 74.26 -3.24 -34.48
N LEU A 10 74.32 -3.50 -33.17
CA LEU A 10 73.86 -4.74 -32.54
C LEU A 10 72.72 -4.51 -31.51
N ILE A 11 72.03 -3.36 -31.53
CA ILE A 11 70.93 -3.08 -30.58
C ILE A 11 69.65 -2.52 -31.25
N VAL A 12 69.57 -2.40 -32.58
CA VAL A 12 68.36 -1.81 -33.23
C VAL A 12 67.70 -2.75 -34.26
N LEU A 13 68.12 -4.01 -34.35
CA LEU A 13 67.55 -5.00 -35.28
C LEU A 13 66.66 -6.03 -34.58
N ALA A 14 65.66 -5.57 -33.85
CA ALA A 14 64.60 -6.43 -33.30
C ALA A 14 63.23 -5.73 -33.25
N ILE A 15 63.03 -4.70 -34.09
CA ILE A 15 61.75 -3.99 -34.21
C ILE A 15 61.48 -3.83 -35.70
N LEU A 16 60.29 -4.27 -36.11
CA LEU A 16 59.68 -4.25 -37.44
C LEU A 16 59.88 -5.49 -38.34
N PHE A 17 58.71 -6.10 -38.61
CA PHE A 17 58.40 -7.13 -39.60
C PHE A 17 58.68 -8.60 -39.22
N PHE A 18 57.86 -9.12 -38.31
CA PHE A 18 57.17 -10.38 -38.58
C PHE A 18 55.66 -10.21 -38.33
N LEU A 19 54.94 -10.20 -39.45
CA LEU A 19 53.50 -10.32 -39.54
C LEU A 19 53.08 -11.77 -39.21
N THR A 20 51.92 -11.87 -38.56
CA THR A 20 50.99 -13.00 -38.51
C THR A 20 51.43 -14.31 -37.86
N SER A 21 51.00 -14.55 -36.62
CA SER A 21 49.90 -15.49 -36.29
C SER A 21 49.81 -15.73 -34.77
N CYS A 22 48.58 -15.95 -34.28
CA CYS A 22 48.15 -16.12 -32.88
C CYS A 22 47.82 -14.84 -32.10
N ASN A 23 46.77 -14.13 -32.55
CA ASN A 23 46.04 -13.22 -31.68
C ASN A 23 45.13 -14.06 -30.76
N ASN A 24 45.58 -14.26 -29.52
CA ASN A 24 44.81 -14.90 -28.46
C ASN A 24 43.64 -13.98 -28.11
N SER A 25 42.46 -14.24 -28.69
CA SER A 25 41.23 -13.61 -28.26
C SER A 25 40.90 -14.09 -26.85
N LYS A 26 41.36 -13.34 -25.85
CA LYS A 26 40.73 -13.33 -24.52
C LYS A 26 39.30 -12.84 -24.74
N LYS A 27 38.39 -13.77 -25.03
CA LYS A 27 36.97 -13.57 -24.76
C LYS A 27 36.89 -13.26 -23.28
N ASN A 28 36.65 -11.99 -22.95
CA ASN A 28 36.18 -11.59 -21.64
C ASN A 28 34.91 -12.40 -21.38
N SER A 29 35.03 -13.49 -20.65
CA SER A 29 33.91 -14.15 -20.01
C SER A 29 33.36 -13.14 -19.01
N VAL A 30 32.40 -12.32 -19.44
CA VAL A 30 31.53 -11.61 -18.51
C VAL A 30 30.94 -12.69 -17.62
N ASN A 31 31.43 -12.70 -16.39
CA ASN A 31 31.16 -13.76 -15.44
C ASN A 31 29.64 -13.81 -15.23
N LYS A 32 28.98 -14.93 -15.55
CA LYS A 32 27.50 -15.06 -15.50
C LYS A 32 26.91 -14.75 -14.11
N GLN A 33 27.74 -14.66 -13.07
CA GLN A 33 27.37 -14.26 -11.71
C GLN A 33 27.37 -12.73 -11.48
N VAL A 34 28.08 -11.94 -12.29
CA VAL A 34 28.15 -10.47 -12.13
C VAL A 34 26.85 -9.80 -12.59
N VAL A 35 26.22 -10.30 -13.66
CA VAL A 35 24.98 -9.73 -14.19
C VAL A 35 23.80 -9.87 -13.20
N PRO A 36 23.53 -11.03 -12.57
CA PRO A 36 22.50 -11.17 -11.53
C PRO A 36 22.73 -10.28 -10.31
N VAL A 37 23.99 -10.13 -9.87
CA VAL A 37 24.33 -9.29 -8.70
C VAL A 37 24.13 -7.81 -9.01
N VAL A 38 24.54 -7.35 -10.20
CA VAL A 38 24.31 -5.97 -10.65
C VAL A 38 22.83 -5.68 -10.83
N ASN A 39 22.06 -6.60 -11.42
CA ASN A 39 20.60 -6.44 -11.57
C ASN A 39 19.88 -6.38 -10.22
N LYS A 40 20.30 -7.21 -9.26
CA LYS A 40 19.79 -7.14 -7.88
C LYS A 40 20.12 -5.80 -7.22
N LEU A 41 21.36 -5.34 -7.32
CA LEU A 41 21.79 -4.05 -6.74
C LEU A 41 21.03 -2.86 -7.35
N ILE A 42 20.77 -2.88 -8.66
CA ILE A 42 19.97 -1.86 -9.34
C ILE A 42 18.52 -1.91 -8.85
N GLY A 43 17.95 -3.11 -8.71
CA GLY A 43 16.61 -3.30 -8.15
C GLY A 43 16.51 -2.77 -6.71
N ASP A 44 17.45 -3.13 -5.84
CA ASP A 44 17.47 -2.68 -4.44
C ASP A 44 17.56 -1.14 -4.33
N LYS A 45 18.41 -0.50 -5.14
CA LYS A 45 18.50 0.97 -5.19
C LYS A 45 17.21 1.62 -5.68
N LEU A 46 16.52 0.99 -6.62
CA LEU A 46 15.26 1.51 -7.13
C LEU A 46 14.14 1.40 -6.09
N LEU A 47 14.11 0.29 -5.33
CA LEU A 47 13.21 0.13 -4.18
C LEU A 47 13.46 1.19 -3.11
N ASP A 48 14.72 1.47 -2.76
CA ASP A 48 15.05 2.56 -1.82
C ASP A 48 14.61 3.93 -2.36
N THR A 49 14.77 4.16 -3.66
CA THR A 49 14.39 5.44 -4.31
C THR A 49 12.89 5.67 -4.24
N ILE A 50 12.07 4.70 -4.68
CA ILE A 50 10.62 4.85 -4.63
C ILE A 50 10.13 4.93 -3.20
N GLN A 51 10.64 4.11 -2.27
CA GLN A 51 10.24 4.20 -0.86
C GLN A 51 10.52 5.59 -0.30
N LYS A 52 11.73 6.13 -0.49
CA LYS A 52 12.09 7.47 0.00
C LYS A 52 11.20 8.56 -0.59
N GLN A 53 10.98 8.54 -1.90
CA GLN A 53 10.17 9.56 -2.58
C GLN A 53 8.70 9.49 -2.14
N THR A 54 8.12 8.30 -2.07
CA THR A 54 6.71 8.14 -1.69
C THR A 54 6.46 8.41 -0.21
N ILE A 55 7.40 8.05 0.68
CA ILE A 55 7.34 8.41 2.11
C ILE A 55 7.32 9.93 2.30
N ASN A 56 7.98 10.70 1.43
CA ASN A 56 7.96 12.16 1.50
C ASN A 56 6.55 12.77 1.29
N TYR A 57 5.60 12.05 0.70
CA TYR A 57 4.18 12.45 0.70
C TYR A 57 3.66 12.66 2.12
N PHE A 58 4.01 11.75 3.03
CA PHE A 58 3.57 11.73 4.43
C PHE A 58 4.50 12.50 5.37
N TRP A 59 5.74 12.76 4.94
CA TRP A 59 6.70 13.49 5.75
C TRP A 59 6.70 14.98 5.45
N GLU A 60 7.06 15.36 4.22
CA GLU A 60 7.10 16.75 3.73
C GLU A 60 5.73 17.24 3.26
N GLY A 61 4.92 16.36 2.65
CA GLY A 61 3.60 16.68 2.10
C GLY A 61 2.46 16.64 3.11
N ALA A 62 2.73 16.29 4.37
CA ALA A 62 1.73 16.27 5.43
C ALA A 62 1.14 17.65 5.68
N GLU A 63 -0.11 17.69 6.14
CA GLU A 63 -0.73 18.95 6.56
C GLU A 63 0.00 19.48 7.81
N PRO A 64 0.46 20.74 7.80
CA PRO A 64 1.41 21.23 8.78
C PRO A 64 0.87 21.37 10.21
N ASN A 65 -0.43 21.53 10.44
CA ASN A 65 -0.99 21.63 11.79
C ASN A 65 -1.18 20.26 12.45
N SER A 66 -1.83 19.34 11.76
CA SER A 66 -2.15 17.99 12.23
C SER A 66 -0.96 17.02 12.13
N GLY A 67 -0.11 17.20 11.11
CA GLY A 67 0.88 16.21 10.72
C GLY A 67 0.30 14.97 10.01
N LEU A 68 -1.02 14.97 9.75
CA LEU A 68 -1.74 13.90 9.05
C LEU A 68 -1.56 13.99 7.52
N ALA A 69 -1.91 12.91 6.83
CA ALA A 69 -1.83 12.84 5.38
C ALA A 69 -2.95 13.68 4.75
N ARG A 70 -2.57 14.60 3.87
CA ARG A 70 -3.54 15.26 2.98
C ARG A 70 -4.22 14.20 2.12
N GLU A 71 -5.52 14.35 1.88
CA GLU A 71 -6.27 13.50 0.96
C GLU A 71 -5.59 13.45 -0.42
N ARG A 72 -5.23 14.63 -0.93
CA ARG A 72 -4.64 14.81 -2.25
C ARG A 72 -3.57 15.89 -2.23
N ILE A 73 -2.56 15.73 -3.08
CA ILE A 73 -1.60 16.80 -3.39
C ILE A 73 -1.57 16.97 -4.90
N HIS A 74 -1.89 18.17 -5.37
CA HIS A 74 -1.87 18.51 -6.78
C HIS A 74 -0.74 19.48 -7.07
N MET A 75 0.16 19.09 -7.99
CA MET A 75 1.32 19.93 -8.34
C MET A 75 0.93 21.18 -9.14
N ASP A 76 -0.29 21.22 -9.69
CA ASP A 76 -0.89 22.39 -10.36
C ASP A 76 -1.60 23.35 -9.37
N ASN A 77 -1.62 23.01 -8.07
CA ASN A 77 -2.29 23.73 -7.00
C ASN A 77 -3.80 23.97 -7.22
N ASN A 78 -4.47 23.14 -8.03
CA ASN A 78 -5.89 23.27 -8.34
C ASN A 78 -6.70 22.17 -7.63
N TYR A 79 -7.49 22.53 -6.63
CA TYR A 79 -8.22 21.61 -5.77
C TYR A 79 -9.75 21.75 -5.92
N PRO A 80 -10.37 21.10 -6.93
CA PRO A 80 -11.79 21.33 -7.25
C PRO A 80 -12.79 20.58 -6.35
N SER A 81 -12.35 19.52 -5.66
CA SER A 81 -13.25 18.59 -4.94
C SER A 81 -13.21 18.72 -3.42
N SER A 82 -12.12 19.25 -2.88
CA SER A 82 -11.90 19.44 -1.44
C SER A 82 -10.79 20.48 -1.23
N PRO A 83 -10.80 21.25 -0.14
CA PRO A 83 -9.67 22.13 0.20
C PRO A 83 -8.33 21.36 0.32
N GLU A 84 -7.20 22.04 0.05
CA GLU A 84 -5.85 21.46 0.14
C GLU A 84 -5.52 20.91 1.54
N ASN A 85 -6.00 21.57 2.59
CA ASN A 85 -5.81 21.20 3.99
C ASN A 85 -6.73 20.06 4.47
N THR A 86 -7.48 19.42 3.56
CA THR A 86 -8.28 18.23 3.89
C THR A 86 -7.35 17.05 4.15
N VAL A 87 -7.42 16.47 5.34
CA VAL A 87 -6.70 15.24 5.69
C VAL A 87 -7.66 14.05 5.68
N THR A 88 -7.17 12.90 5.21
CA THR A 88 -7.91 11.62 5.17
C THR A 88 -7.49 10.74 6.33
N ILE A 89 -8.44 10.08 6.98
CA ILE A 89 -8.19 9.24 8.14
C ILE A 89 -7.53 7.92 7.76
N GLY A 90 -8.09 7.17 6.80
CA GLY A 90 -7.53 5.89 6.39
C GLY A 90 -6.18 6.06 5.68
N GLY A 91 -6.07 7.04 4.77
CA GLY A 91 -4.80 7.38 4.14
C GLY A 91 -3.73 7.84 5.13
N SER A 92 -4.13 8.48 6.24
CA SER A 92 -3.21 8.78 7.34
C SER A 92 -2.75 7.54 8.08
N GLY A 93 -3.63 6.54 8.28
CA GLY A 93 -3.25 5.22 8.79
C GLY A 93 -2.12 4.59 7.99
N PHE A 94 -2.20 4.65 6.66
CA PHE A 94 -1.15 4.16 5.77
C PHE A 94 0.13 5.00 5.90
N GLY A 95 -0.01 6.32 6.00
CA GLY A 95 1.09 7.25 6.22
C GLY A 95 1.88 6.99 7.51
N LEU A 96 1.19 6.62 8.59
CA LEU A 96 1.84 6.21 9.84
C LEU A 96 2.77 5.00 9.61
N MET A 97 2.29 3.99 8.90
CA MET A 97 3.10 2.81 8.57
C MET A 97 4.25 3.16 7.62
N ALA A 98 4.03 4.05 6.66
CA ALA A 98 5.07 4.53 5.74
C ALA A 98 6.18 5.30 6.47
N ILE A 99 5.86 6.10 7.50
CA ILE A 99 6.87 6.79 8.31
C ILE A 99 7.73 5.79 9.09
N LEU A 100 7.17 4.68 9.60
CA LEU A 100 7.98 3.60 10.22
C LEU A 100 9.00 3.02 9.24
N VAL A 101 8.61 2.79 7.97
CA VAL A 101 9.56 2.39 6.91
C VAL A 101 10.67 3.44 6.75
N GLY A 102 10.32 4.72 6.82
CA GLY A 102 11.28 5.82 6.75
C GLY A 102 12.31 5.80 7.90
N ILE A 103 11.89 5.39 9.10
CA ILE A 103 12.80 5.20 10.24
C ILE A 103 13.75 4.03 9.96
N GLU A 104 13.20 2.85 9.65
CA GLU A 104 13.98 1.61 9.45
C GLU A 104 14.96 1.70 8.29
N ARG A 105 14.62 2.48 7.25
CA ARG A 105 15.50 2.73 6.11
C ARG A 105 16.47 3.90 6.32
N GLY A 106 16.43 4.57 7.47
CA GLY A 106 17.29 5.71 7.79
C GLY A 106 17.00 6.96 6.97
N PHE A 107 15.79 7.07 6.40
CA PHE A 107 15.33 8.26 5.69
C PHE A 107 14.85 9.35 6.64
N ILE A 108 14.32 8.95 7.80
CA ILE A 108 13.76 9.82 8.84
C ILE A 108 14.41 9.46 10.18
N PRO A 109 14.95 10.43 10.94
CA PRO A 109 15.45 10.16 12.28
C PRO A 109 14.33 9.68 13.21
N LYS A 110 14.55 8.58 13.95
CA LYS A 110 13.54 7.98 14.86
C LYS A 110 12.95 9.01 15.84
N GLN A 111 13.78 9.90 16.40
CA GLN A 111 13.34 10.90 17.36
C GLN A 111 12.41 11.96 16.74
N GLU A 112 12.68 12.40 15.51
CA GLU A 112 11.82 13.32 14.78
C GLU A 112 10.49 12.67 14.44
N ALA A 113 10.51 11.39 14.04
CA ALA A 113 9.30 10.62 13.79
C ALA A 113 8.47 10.44 15.08
N LEU A 114 9.11 10.18 16.22
CA LEU A 114 8.42 10.11 17.52
C LEU A 114 7.70 11.42 17.85
N ASP A 115 8.37 12.56 17.66
CA ASP A 115 7.74 13.88 17.87
C ASP A 115 6.59 14.13 16.88
N ARG A 116 6.71 13.67 15.62
CA ARG A 116 5.62 13.69 14.63
C ARG A 116 4.42 12.83 15.07
N TYR A 117 4.65 11.62 15.55
CA TYR A 117 3.56 10.75 16.02
C TYR A 117 2.84 11.34 17.22
N ILE A 118 3.57 11.92 18.18
CA ILE A 118 2.97 12.62 19.33
C ILE A 118 2.07 13.76 18.86
N LYS A 119 2.53 14.55 17.88
CA LYS A 119 1.71 15.61 17.26
C LYS A 119 0.42 15.05 16.65
N ILE A 120 0.53 13.96 15.89
CA ILE A 120 -0.62 13.32 15.24
C ILE A 120 -1.63 12.81 16.27
N VAL A 121 -1.21 12.06 17.29
CA VAL A 121 -2.15 11.52 18.28
C VAL A 121 -2.79 12.64 19.13
N ASN A 122 -2.07 13.73 19.37
CA ASN A 122 -2.62 14.90 20.04
C ASN A 122 -3.66 15.64 19.21
N PHE A 123 -3.51 15.64 17.87
CA PHE A 123 -4.53 16.16 16.96
C PHE A 123 -5.75 15.24 16.94
N LEU A 124 -5.55 13.94 16.75
CA LEU A 124 -6.63 12.94 16.68
C LEU A 124 -7.47 12.87 17.96
N GLU A 125 -6.87 13.07 19.14
CA GLU A 125 -7.58 13.15 20.42
C GLU A 125 -8.54 14.34 20.52
N LYS A 126 -8.27 15.43 19.79
CA LYS A 126 -9.09 16.66 19.80
C LYS A 126 -10.03 16.76 18.60
N ALA A 127 -9.76 16.01 17.53
CA ALA A 127 -10.56 16.03 16.33
C ALA A 127 -11.97 15.48 16.59
N ASP A 128 -12.92 15.87 15.73
CA ASP A 128 -14.29 15.38 15.83
C ASP A 128 -14.32 13.84 15.70
N ARG A 129 -15.07 13.19 16.59
CA ARG A 129 -15.30 11.75 16.63
C ARG A 129 -16.77 11.45 16.90
N PHE A 130 -17.24 10.31 16.43
CA PHE A 130 -18.63 9.88 16.44
C PHE A 130 -18.69 8.44 16.95
N HIS A 131 -19.07 8.26 18.21
CA HIS A 131 -18.94 6.97 18.91
C HIS A 131 -17.50 6.43 18.81
N GLY A 132 -16.53 7.33 19.06
CA GLY A 132 -15.11 7.04 18.99
C GLY A 132 -14.50 6.90 17.59
N ALA A 133 -15.29 6.63 16.56
CA ALA A 133 -14.82 6.58 15.17
C ALA A 133 -14.58 7.99 14.61
N TRP A 134 -13.60 8.13 13.73
CA TRP A 134 -13.35 9.38 13.01
C TRP A 134 -14.14 9.44 11.70
N PRO A 135 -14.43 10.64 11.17
CA PRO A 135 -14.96 10.80 9.83
C PRO A 135 -13.93 10.43 8.76
N HIS A 136 -14.38 10.24 7.52
CA HIS A 136 -13.49 10.03 6.38
C HIS A 136 -12.50 11.19 6.20
N TRP A 137 -13.02 12.42 6.21
CA TRP A 137 -12.23 13.65 6.03
C TRP A 137 -12.33 14.59 7.22
N ILE A 138 -11.20 15.21 7.53
CA ILE A 138 -11.07 16.23 8.57
C ILE A 138 -10.37 17.46 7.97
N ASN A 139 -10.78 18.64 8.37
CA ASN A 139 -9.99 19.85 8.14
C ASN A 139 -8.74 19.80 9.04
N GLY A 140 -7.56 19.64 8.45
CA GLY A 140 -6.30 19.45 9.17
C GLY A 140 -5.88 20.63 10.05
N GLU A 141 -6.39 21.83 9.80
CA GLU A 141 -6.08 23.03 10.60
C GLU A 141 -6.91 23.09 11.89
N THR A 142 -8.09 22.48 11.89
CA THR A 142 -9.10 22.70 12.95
C THR A 142 -9.51 21.42 13.69
N GLY A 143 -9.29 20.25 13.11
CA GLY A 143 -9.81 18.98 13.65
C GLY A 143 -11.30 18.79 13.41
N LYS A 144 -11.95 19.64 12.62
CA LYS A 144 -13.39 19.55 12.32
C LYS A 144 -13.69 18.62 11.17
N MET A 145 -14.74 17.81 11.32
CA MET A 145 -15.22 16.92 10.26
C MET A 145 -15.51 17.74 9.00
N TYR A 146 -15.03 17.23 7.86
CA TYR A 146 -15.34 17.77 6.54
C TYR A 146 -16.15 16.70 5.79
N PRO A 147 -17.39 16.99 5.35
CA PRO A 147 -18.28 15.96 4.82
C PRO A 147 -17.75 15.41 3.49
N PHE A 148 -17.67 14.09 3.37
CA PHE A 148 -17.28 13.44 2.12
C PHE A 148 -18.42 13.50 1.09
N THR A 149 -19.66 13.30 1.56
CA THR A 149 -20.90 13.58 0.84
C THR A 149 -21.88 14.27 1.77
N LYS A 150 -23.06 14.69 1.27
CA LYS A 150 -24.08 15.35 2.10
C LYS A 150 -24.45 14.56 3.36
N LYS A 151 -24.61 13.24 3.25
CA LYS A 151 -25.05 12.38 4.37
C LYS A 151 -23.90 11.69 5.09
N ASP A 152 -22.71 11.72 4.50
CA ASP A 152 -21.49 11.20 5.09
C ASP A 152 -20.74 12.32 5.80
N ASN A 153 -21.29 12.70 6.96
CA ASN A 153 -20.84 13.80 7.81
C ASN A 153 -20.70 13.37 9.27
N GLY A 154 -20.39 12.10 9.48
CA GLY A 154 -20.24 11.48 10.79
C GLY A 154 -19.06 10.51 10.81
N GLY A 155 -19.16 9.42 11.56
CA GLY A 155 -18.08 8.43 11.64
C GLY A 155 -18.07 7.51 10.43
N ASP A 156 -16.86 7.25 9.92
CA ASP A 156 -16.55 6.24 8.91
C ASP A 156 -15.73 5.14 9.59
N LEU A 157 -16.33 3.96 9.74
CA LEU A 157 -15.71 2.86 10.48
C LEU A 157 -14.61 2.15 9.68
N VAL A 158 -14.67 2.19 8.35
CA VAL A 158 -13.66 1.59 7.47
C VAL A 158 -12.39 2.43 7.49
N GLU A 159 -12.52 3.74 7.33
CA GLU A 159 -11.40 4.68 7.43
C GLU A 159 -10.78 4.64 8.84
N THR A 160 -11.63 4.58 9.88
CA THR A 160 -11.18 4.37 11.26
C THR A 160 -10.39 3.07 11.41
N ALA A 161 -10.81 1.97 10.79
CA ALA A 161 -10.07 0.70 10.84
C ALA A 161 -8.69 0.81 10.19
N PHE A 162 -8.57 1.52 9.07
CA PHE A 162 -7.27 1.77 8.44
C PHE A 162 -6.36 2.63 9.32
N LEU A 163 -6.89 3.68 9.96
CA LEU A 163 -6.13 4.48 10.92
C LEU A 163 -5.64 3.65 12.11
N ILE A 164 -6.53 2.87 12.71
CA ILE A 164 -6.22 2.03 13.87
C ILE A 164 -5.19 0.96 13.52
N GLN A 165 -5.29 0.34 12.32
CA GLN A 165 -4.27 -0.58 11.83
C GLN A 165 -2.87 0.07 11.86
N GLY A 166 -2.76 1.32 11.39
CA GLY A 166 -1.52 2.09 11.44
C GLY A 166 -1.07 2.43 12.87
N LEU A 167 -1.99 2.92 13.72
CA LEU A 167 -1.68 3.30 15.10
C LEU A 167 -1.22 2.12 15.94
N LEU A 168 -1.87 0.96 15.86
CA LEU A 168 -1.44 -0.23 16.58
C LEU A 168 -0.05 -0.69 16.11
N THR A 169 0.24 -0.62 14.81
CA THR A 169 1.57 -0.91 14.27
C THR A 169 2.65 0.04 14.84
N VAL A 170 2.34 1.33 14.95
CA VAL A 170 3.23 2.33 15.57
C VAL A 170 3.44 2.05 17.06
N SER A 171 2.37 1.74 17.80
CA SER A 171 2.45 1.41 19.23
C SER A 171 3.35 0.21 19.49
N GLU A 172 3.26 -0.80 18.63
CA GLU A 172 4.09 -2.00 18.69
C GLU A 172 5.55 -1.73 18.29
N TYR A 173 5.84 -0.71 17.49
CA TYR A 173 7.22 -0.37 17.10
C TYR A 173 8.00 0.36 18.20
N PHE A 174 7.35 1.30 18.90
CA PHE A 174 7.97 2.06 19.98
C PHE A 174 7.72 1.34 21.30
N ASP A 175 8.49 0.30 21.63
CA ASP A 175 8.27 -0.58 22.79
C ASP A 175 9.26 -0.37 23.96
N SER A 176 10.10 0.66 23.93
CA SER A 176 11.07 0.91 24.99
C SER A 176 10.46 1.56 26.24
N ASP A 177 11.23 1.59 27.33
CA ASP A 177 10.89 2.26 28.58
C ASP A 177 11.09 3.79 28.56
N ASP A 178 11.37 4.38 27.39
CA ASP A 178 11.45 5.83 27.25
C ASP A 178 10.09 6.51 27.53
N ASN A 179 10.11 7.61 28.27
CA ASN A 179 8.89 8.32 28.70
C ASN A 179 8.08 8.86 27.51
N LYS A 180 8.71 9.31 26.41
CA LYS A 180 7.99 9.80 25.23
C LYS A 180 7.37 8.64 24.46
N GLU A 181 8.10 7.53 24.31
CA GLU A 181 7.56 6.31 23.69
C GLU A 181 6.37 5.75 24.51
N GLN A 182 6.49 5.66 25.83
CA GLN A 182 5.40 5.28 26.74
C GLN A 182 4.19 6.22 26.60
N HIS A 183 4.44 7.53 26.54
CA HIS A 183 3.37 8.52 26.34
C HIS A 183 2.63 8.32 25.01
N LEU A 184 3.36 8.11 23.91
CA LEU A 184 2.78 7.80 22.61
C LEU A 184 1.91 6.53 22.68
N ARG A 185 2.46 5.42 23.20
CA ARG A 185 1.72 4.16 23.35
C ARG A 185 0.44 4.33 24.17
N SER A 186 0.51 5.08 25.28
CA SER A 186 -0.67 5.31 26.14
C SER A 186 -1.79 6.08 25.43
N LYS A 187 -1.43 7.06 24.58
CA LYS A 187 -2.41 7.81 23.79
C LYS A 187 -3.02 6.95 22.70
N ILE A 188 -2.20 6.15 22.01
CA ILE A 188 -2.71 5.20 21.01
C ILE A 188 -3.67 4.20 21.66
N ASP A 189 -3.29 3.60 22.78
CA ASP A 189 -4.13 2.63 23.50
C ASP A 189 -5.46 3.25 23.95
N LYS A 190 -5.44 4.49 24.46
CA LYS A 190 -6.65 5.23 24.78
C LYS A 190 -7.54 5.43 23.55
N LEU A 191 -6.99 5.96 22.46
CA LEU A 191 -7.73 6.20 21.23
C LEU A 191 -8.34 4.92 20.65
N TRP A 192 -7.58 3.82 20.66
CA TRP A 192 -8.05 2.50 20.24
C TRP A 192 -9.22 1.98 21.08
N LYS A 193 -9.11 2.09 22.41
CA LYS A 193 -10.15 1.64 23.36
C LYS A 193 -11.42 2.47 23.32
N GLU A 194 -11.35 3.70 22.83
CA GLU A 194 -12.50 4.60 22.74
C GLU A 194 -13.34 4.38 21.48
N VAL A 195 -12.88 3.60 20.49
CA VAL A 195 -13.70 3.28 19.30
C VAL A 195 -14.79 2.28 19.66
N GLU A 196 -16.06 2.71 19.55
CA GLU A 196 -17.24 1.91 19.88
C GLU A 196 -17.66 1.04 18.68
N TRP A 197 -16.89 -0.01 18.35
CA TRP A 197 -17.18 -0.86 17.18
C TRP A 197 -18.56 -1.53 17.25
N ASP A 198 -19.00 -1.90 18.44
CA ASP A 198 -20.31 -2.49 18.69
C ASP A 198 -21.48 -1.52 18.42
N TRP A 199 -21.29 -0.21 18.60
CA TRP A 199 -22.28 0.80 18.20
C TRP A 199 -22.65 0.67 16.72
N TYR A 200 -21.65 0.41 15.86
CA TYR A 200 -21.81 0.28 14.41
C TYR A 200 -22.46 -1.03 13.97
N THR A 201 -22.97 -1.84 14.90
CA THR A 201 -23.88 -2.95 14.59
C THR A 201 -25.35 -2.53 14.50
N LYS A 202 -25.68 -1.25 14.72
CA LYS A 202 -27.04 -0.69 14.63
C LYS A 202 -28.08 -1.54 15.34
N ASN A 203 -28.28 -1.33 16.64
CA ASN A 203 -29.19 -2.12 17.46
C ASN A 203 -28.85 -3.63 17.53
N ASN A 204 -27.55 -3.98 17.52
CA ASN A 204 -27.06 -5.35 17.61
C ASN A 204 -27.49 -6.24 16.43
N GLU A 205 -27.59 -5.69 15.21
CA GLU A 205 -27.67 -6.51 14.02
C GLU A 205 -26.36 -7.30 13.84
N ASP A 206 -26.42 -8.43 13.13
CA ASP A 206 -25.25 -9.28 12.89
C ASP A 206 -24.43 -8.79 11.67
N VAL A 207 -24.15 -7.49 11.59
CA VAL A 207 -23.35 -6.85 10.54
C VAL A 207 -22.78 -5.53 11.03
N LEU A 208 -21.62 -5.10 10.51
CA LEU A 208 -21.12 -3.74 10.73
C LEU A 208 -21.62 -2.81 9.62
N TYR A 209 -22.07 -1.62 10.02
CA TYR A 209 -22.38 -0.52 9.13
C TYR A 209 -21.17 0.38 8.93
N TRP A 210 -20.97 0.81 7.68
CA TRP A 210 -19.84 1.65 7.31
C TRP A 210 -19.93 3.04 7.99
N HIS A 211 -21.11 3.63 8.02
CA HIS A 211 -21.29 5.03 8.43
C HIS A 211 -22.35 5.18 9.54
N TRP A 212 -22.13 6.18 10.39
CA TRP A 212 -23.15 6.74 11.29
C TRP A 212 -23.00 8.25 11.38
N SER A 213 -24.10 8.99 11.35
CA SER A 213 -24.12 10.46 11.45
C SER A 213 -24.96 10.95 12.62
N PRO A 214 -24.54 12.01 13.35
CA PRO A 214 -25.41 12.64 14.35
C PRO A 214 -26.62 13.36 13.74
N GLU A 215 -26.55 13.75 12.47
CA GLU A 215 -27.65 14.44 11.76
C GLU A 215 -28.54 13.44 11.02
N TYR A 216 -27.94 12.44 10.35
CA TYR A 216 -28.63 11.51 9.46
C TYR A 216 -28.74 10.09 10.03
N ASN A 217 -28.25 9.83 11.24
CA ASN A 217 -28.23 8.52 11.88
C ASN A 217 -27.67 7.44 10.95
N TRP A 218 -28.51 6.48 10.57
CA TRP A 218 -28.16 5.34 9.71
C TRP A 218 -28.63 5.51 8.26
N GLU A 219 -28.99 6.71 7.80
CA GLU A 219 -29.54 6.92 6.44
C GLU A 219 -28.57 6.58 5.30
N MET A 220 -27.25 6.56 5.55
CA MET A 220 -26.29 6.00 4.59
C MET A 220 -26.55 4.50 4.35
N ASN A 221 -27.06 3.80 5.37
CA ASN A 221 -27.57 2.43 5.34
C ASN A 221 -26.71 1.46 4.52
N PHE A 222 -25.42 1.43 4.82
CA PHE A 222 -24.44 0.60 4.11
C PHE A 222 -23.89 -0.50 5.05
N PRO A 223 -24.58 -1.65 5.16
CA PRO A 223 -24.03 -2.82 5.83
C PRO A 223 -22.87 -3.40 5.00
N VAL A 224 -21.77 -3.77 5.66
CA VAL A 224 -20.52 -4.15 4.97
C VAL A 224 -20.41 -5.67 4.86
N GLY A 225 -20.93 -6.25 3.77
CA GLY A 225 -20.67 -7.63 3.37
C GLY A 225 -19.37 -7.78 2.57
N GLY A 226 -18.67 -8.90 2.76
CA GLY A 226 -17.43 -9.23 2.03
C GLY A 226 -17.69 -10.00 0.74
N TYR A 227 -16.71 -10.17 -0.14
CA TYR A 227 -15.32 -9.77 0.05
C TYR A 227 -15.03 -8.41 -0.60
N ASN A 228 -14.43 -7.50 0.16
CA ASN A 228 -13.92 -6.21 -0.33
C ASN A 228 -12.70 -5.77 0.50
N GLU A 229 -12.33 -4.48 0.46
CA GLU A 229 -11.19 -3.91 1.19
C GLU A 229 -11.34 -3.89 2.73
N CYS A 230 -12.52 -4.19 3.27
CA CYS A 230 -12.89 -3.87 4.65
C CYS A 230 -12.65 -4.99 5.68
N LEU A 231 -11.93 -6.07 5.33
CA LEU A 231 -11.68 -7.20 6.24
C LEU A 231 -11.11 -6.76 7.61
N ILE A 232 -10.16 -5.82 7.59
CA ILE A 232 -9.48 -5.34 8.80
C ILE A 232 -10.44 -4.65 9.78
N MET A 233 -11.55 -4.08 9.28
CA MET A 233 -12.59 -3.49 10.13
C MET A 233 -13.23 -4.55 11.03
N TYR A 234 -13.57 -5.72 10.47
CA TYR A 234 -14.14 -6.83 11.25
C TYR A 234 -13.11 -7.45 12.21
N VAL A 235 -11.86 -7.61 11.76
CA VAL A 235 -10.78 -8.12 12.62
C VAL A 235 -10.56 -7.18 13.81
N LEU A 236 -10.46 -5.88 13.59
CA LEU A 236 -10.28 -4.89 14.66
C LEU A 236 -11.52 -4.80 15.56
N ALA A 237 -12.72 -4.80 15.00
CA ALA A 237 -13.95 -4.83 15.80
C ALA A 237 -14.00 -6.05 16.73
N ALA A 238 -13.55 -7.22 16.28
CA ALA A 238 -13.47 -8.41 17.14
C ALA A 238 -12.30 -8.34 18.16
N SER A 239 -11.27 -7.57 17.84
CA SER A 239 -10.06 -7.36 18.66
C SER A 239 -10.25 -6.33 19.77
N SER A 240 -11.28 -5.48 19.70
CA SER A 240 -11.49 -4.40 20.67
C SER A 240 -11.66 -4.94 22.09
N PRO A 241 -10.88 -4.48 23.08
CA PRO A 241 -10.99 -4.94 24.46
C PRO A 241 -12.14 -4.27 25.23
N THR A 242 -12.76 -3.23 24.67
CA THR A 242 -13.80 -2.41 25.32
C THR A 242 -15.14 -2.47 24.61
N HIS A 243 -15.12 -2.51 23.27
CA HIS A 243 -16.30 -2.48 22.40
C HIS A 243 -16.27 -3.60 21.35
N PRO A 244 -16.14 -4.89 21.73
CA PRO A 244 -16.02 -5.97 20.76
C PRO A 244 -17.34 -6.35 20.11
N ILE A 245 -17.31 -6.68 18.82
CA ILE A 245 -18.43 -7.37 18.15
C ILE A 245 -18.48 -8.86 18.54
N ASN A 246 -19.65 -9.48 18.40
CA ASN A 246 -19.82 -10.93 18.46
C ASN A 246 -19.30 -11.61 17.19
N LYS A 247 -18.90 -12.89 17.26
CA LYS A 247 -18.46 -13.67 16.08
C LYS A 247 -19.54 -13.73 14.99
N SER A 248 -20.81 -13.74 15.39
CA SER A 248 -21.95 -13.76 14.47
C SER A 248 -21.99 -12.57 13.51
N VAL A 249 -21.50 -11.40 13.93
CA VAL A 249 -21.39 -10.19 13.10
C VAL A 249 -20.44 -10.43 11.92
N TYR A 250 -19.33 -11.16 12.14
CA TYR A 250 -18.43 -11.58 11.07
C TYR A 250 -19.04 -12.70 10.22
N ASP A 251 -19.58 -13.75 10.84
CA ASP A 251 -20.07 -14.92 10.10
C ASP A 251 -21.29 -14.60 9.22
N LYS A 252 -22.22 -13.78 9.70
CA LYS A 252 -23.47 -13.46 8.99
C LYS A 252 -23.36 -12.19 8.15
N GLY A 253 -22.69 -11.16 8.66
CA GLY A 253 -22.49 -9.89 7.99
C GLY A 253 -21.39 -10.00 6.94
N TRP A 254 -20.14 -10.08 7.37
CA TRP A 254 -18.99 -10.14 6.46
C TRP A 254 -19.02 -11.38 5.56
N ALA A 255 -19.07 -12.57 6.16
CA ALA A 255 -18.96 -13.82 5.43
C ALA A 255 -20.28 -14.30 4.81
N ARG A 256 -21.38 -13.57 5.02
CA ARG A 256 -22.69 -13.83 4.41
C ARG A 256 -23.17 -15.27 4.63
N ASN A 257 -22.98 -15.82 5.83
CA ASN A 257 -23.24 -17.22 6.17
C ASN A 257 -22.51 -18.22 5.26
N GLY A 258 -21.27 -17.90 4.85
CA GLY A 258 -20.46 -18.72 3.95
C GLY A 258 -20.67 -18.44 2.46
N ASN A 259 -21.64 -17.61 2.07
CA ASN A 259 -21.83 -17.20 0.67
C ASN A 259 -20.69 -16.33 0.13
N ILE A 260 -19.76 -15.89 0.99
CA ILE A 260 -18.53 -15.23 0.56
C ILE A 260 -17.58 -16.15 -0.22
N VAL A 261 -17.69 -17.48 -0.10
CA VAL A 261 -16.77 -18.41 -0.76
C VAL A 261 -17.11 -18.55 -2.24
N SER A 262 -16.16 -18.25 -3.13
CA SER A 262 -16.34 -18.41 -4.57
C SER A 262 -15.83 -19.76 -5.06
N LYS A 263 -16.52 -20.33 -6.05
CA LYS A 263 -16.09 -21.52 -6.79
C LYS A 263 -15.57 -21.19 -8.19
N ASP A 264 -15.58 -19.91 -8.55
CA ASP A 264 -15.22 -19.45 -9.88
C ASP A 264 -13.72 -19.23 -10.03
N SER A 265 -13.30 -19.05 -11.27
CA SER A 265 -11.91 -18.79 -11.64
C SER A 265 -11.83 -17.85 -12.83
N MET A 266 -10.74 -17.10 -12.92
CA MET A 266 -10.41 -16.23 -14.05
C MET A 266 -8.95 -16.46 -14.43
N TYR A 267 -8.64 -16.58 -15.73
CA TYR A 267 -7.30 -16.97 -16.22
C TYR A 267 -6.75 -18.26 -15.56
N ASN A 268 -7.62 -19.25 -15.31
CA ASN A 268 -7.33 -20.50 -14.60
C ASN A 268 -6.83 -20.32 -13.14
N LEU A 269 -7.08 -19.15 -12.54
CA LEU A 269 -6.76 -18.86 -11.15
C LEU A 269 -8.06 -18.80 -10.34
N PRO A 270 -8.21 -19.60 -9.27
CA PRO A 270 -9.38 -19.53 -8.40
C PRO A 270 -9.53 -18.15 -7.76
N LEU A 271 -10.75 -17.61 -7.72
CA LEU A 271 -11.04 -16.33 -7.07
C LEU A 271 -10.94 -16.42 -5.53
N VAL A 272 -11.13 -17.61 -4.97
CA VAL A 272 -11.17 -17.92 -3.51
C VAL A 272 -12.41 -17.34 -2.83
N LEU A 273 -12.64 -16.04 -2.93
CA LEU A 273 -13.82 -15.36 -2.40
C LEU A 273 -14.59 -14.63 -3.51
N ASP A 274 -15.87 -14.40 -3.25
CA ASP A 274 -16.75 -13.59 -4.08
C ASP A 274 -16.58 -12.10 -3.73
N TYR A 275 -16.11 -11.33 -4.72
CA TYR A 275 -15.72 -9.93 -4.61
C TYR A 275 -16.92 -8.97 -4.51
N PHE A 276 -18.14 -9.39 -4.83
CA PHE A 276 -19.26 -8.45 -4.75
C PHE A 276 -20.53 -9.13 -4.29
N GLU A 277 -21.06 -8.66 -3.17
CA GLU A 277 -22.36 -9.13 -2.71
C GLU A 277 -23.50 -8.81 -3.69
N HIS A 278 -23.36 -7.72 -4.45
CA HIS A 278 -24.43 -7.17 -5.30
C HIS A 278 -23.99 -6.91 -6.75
N ASN A 279 -22.93 -7.56 -7.23
CA ASN A 279 -22.42 -7.37 -8.59
C ASN A 279 -21.83 -8.67 -9.14
N ASP A 280 -22.01 -8.95 -10.44
CA ASP A 280 -21.48 -10.16 -11.09
C ASP A 280 -20.03 -9.98 -11.61
N ALA A 281 -19.34 -8.90 -11.22
CA ALA A 281 -17.96 -8.68 -11.61
C ALA A 281 -17.03 -9.72 -10.96
N ALA A 282 -16.25 -10.41 -11.80
CA ALA A 282 -15.40 -11.52 -11.34
C ALA A 282 -14.36 -11.12 -10.28
N VAL A 283 -13.75 -9.94 -10.39
CA VAL A 283 -12.76 -9.43 -9.44
C VAL A 283 -12.96 -7.95 -9.18
N GLY A 284 -12.50 -7.47 -8.03
CA GLY A 284 -12.54 -6.06 -7.65
C GLY A 284 -11.32 -5.25 -8.15
N PRO A 285 -11.26 -3.95 -7.82
CA PRO A 285 -10.06 -3.14 -7.96
C PRO A 285 -8.92 -3.67 -7.06
N LEU A 286 -7.67 -3.55 -7.50
CA LEU A 286 -6.57 -4.29 -6.86
C LEU A 286 -6.24 -3.87 -5.41
N PHE A 287 -6.62 -2.64 -5.00
CA PHE A 287 -6.42 -2.17 -3.63
C PHE A 287 -7.12 -3.01 -2.56
N TRP A 288 -8.12 -3.81 -2.94
CA TRP A 288 -8.77 -4.79 -2.05
C TRP A 288 -7.85 -5.93 -1.58
N SER A 289 -6.69 -6.09 -2.22
CA SER A 289 -5.63 -6.99 -1.77
C SER A 289 -4.51 -6.25 -1.03
N HIS A 290 -4.67 -4.95 -0.76
CA HIS A 290 -3.65 -4.11 -0.12
C HIS A 290 -4.11 -3.58 1.24
N TYR A 291 -5.21 -2.82 1.32
CA TYR A 291 -5.48 -1.95 2.49
C TYR A 291 -5.65 -2.72 3.79
N SER A 292 -6.43 -3.80 3.77
CA SER A 292 -6.60 -4.67 4.92
C SER A 292 -5.35 -5.48 5.28
N TYR A 293 -4.35 -5.55 4.39
CA TYR A 293 -3.17 -6.41 4.52
C TYR A 293 -1.86 -5.62 4.68
N LEU A 294 -1.94 -4.33 5.02
CA LEU A 294 -0.74 -3.53 5.29
C LEU A 294 -0.08 -3.97 6.61
N GLY A 295 -0.89 -4.26 7.62
CA GLY A 295 -0.49 -4.83 8.90
C GLY A 295 -0.92 -6.28 9.07
N LEU A 296 -2.16 -6.63 8.71
CA LEU A 296 -2.62 -8.02 8.75
C LEU A 296 -1.85 -8.85 7.74
N ASN A 297 -1.06 -9.81 8.20
CA ASN A 297 -0.21 -10.61 7.33
C ASN A 297 -1.02 -11.72 6.63
N PRO A 298 -1.18 -11.70 5.30
CA PRO A 298 -1.92 -12.76 4.60
C PRO A 298 -1.13 -14.08 4.52
N ASN A 299 0.20 -14.08 4.69
CA ASN A 299 1.03 -15.28 4.53
C ASN A 299 0.82 -16.27 5.68
N GLY A 300 0.11 -17.36 5.37
CA GLY A 300 -0.29 -18.36 6.35
C GLY A 300 -1.49 -17.94 7.20
N LEU A 301 -2.23 -16.92 6.74
CA LEU A 301 -3.52 -16.54 7.30
C LEU A 301 -4.63 -17.32 6.61
N THR A 302 -5.40 -18.06 7.38
CA THR A 302 -6.54 -18.84 6.90
C THR A 302 -7.69 -18.74 7.88
N ASP A 303 -8.92 -18.83 7.44
CA ASP A 303 -10.07 -19.05 8.33
C ASP A 303 -11.01 -20.11 7.72
N GLN A 304 -12.25 -20.20 8.21
CA GLN A 304 -13.25 -21.13 7.68
C GLN A 304 -13.66 -20.86 6.22
N TYR A 305 -13.32 -19.70 5.64
CA TYR A 305 -13.76 -19.26 4.32
C TYR A 305 -12.63 -19.21 3.30
N ALA A 306 -11.41 -18.82 3.69
CA ALA A 306 -10.33 -18.61 2.72
C ALA A 306 -8.91 -18.92 3.22
N ASP A 307 -8.03 -19.20 2.24
CA ASP A 307 -6.59 -18.93 2.33
C ASP A 307 -6.34 -17.52 1.76
N TYR A 308 -5.98 -16.60 2.63
CA TYR A 308 -5.86 -15.18 2.28
C TYR A 308 -4.59 -14.86 1.48
N TRP A 309 -3.52 -15.67 1.61
CA TRP A 309 -2.36 -15.54 0.74
C TRP A 309 -2.71 -15.91 -0.70
N LYS A 310 -3.44 -17.03 -0.86
CA LYS A 310 -3.92 -17.45 -2.18
C LYS A 310 -4.88 -16.43 -2.78
N LEU A 311 -5.79 -15.88 -1.98
CA LEU A 311 -6.73 -14.83 -2.39
C LEU A 311 -5.99 -13.61 -2.97
N THR A 312 -5.10 -13.00 -2.19
CA THR A 312 -4.39 -11.78 -2.62
C THR A 312 -3.42 -12.04 -3.77
N GLN A 313 -2.73 -13.19 -3.77
CA GLN A 313 -1.82 -13.55 -4.86
C GLN A 313 -2.57 -13.82 -6.17
N ASN A 314 -3.68 -14.55 -6.12
CA ASN A 314 -4.47 -14.81 -7.32
C ASN A 314 -5.08 -13.52 -7.87
N HIS A 315 -5.56 -12.62 -7.01
CA HIS A 315 -6.09 -11.34 -7.45
C HIS A 315 -5.06 -10.50 -8.21
N ALA A 316 -3.84 -10.35 -7.67
CA ALA A 316 -2.76 -9.63 -8.35
C ALA A 316 -2.37 -10.30 -9.68
N LYS A 317 -2.28 -11.63 -9.72
CA LYS A 317 -1.99 -12.37 -10.95
C LYS A 317 -3.10 -12.24 -12.00
N ILE A 318 -4.37 -12.24 -11.61
CA ILE A 318 -5.49 -12.02 -12.53
C ILE A 318 -5.40 -10.63 -13.19
N HIS A 319 -5.06 -9.59 -12.42
CA HIS A 319 -4.84 -8.25 -12.98
C HIS A 319 -3.63 -8.20 -13.92
N TYR A 320 -2.55 -8.92 -13.61
CA TYR A 320 -1.40 -9.06 -14.49
C TYR A 320 -1.78 -9.78 -15.79
N GLU A 321 -2.41 -10.96 -15.73
CA GLU A 321 -2.82 -11.73 -16.90
C GLU A 321 -3.83 -10.96 -17.77
N TYR A 322 -4.74 -10.19 -17.16
CA TYR A 322 -5.64 -9.30 -17.90
C TYR A 322 -4.88 -8.24 -18.71
N ALA A 323 -3.81 -7.66 -18.15
CA ALA A 323 -2.99 -6.70 -18.86
C ALA A 323 -2.12 -7.34 -19.96
N ILE A 324 -1.71 -8.59 -19.78
CA ILE A 324 -1.03 -9.39 -20.83
C ILE A 324 -1.98 -9.69 -21.99
N ASP A 325 -3.18 -10.16 -21.69
CA ASP A 325 -4.22 -10.45 -22.68
C ASP A 325 -4.66 -9.17 -23.42
N ASN A 326 -4.78 -8.07 -22.66
CA ASN A 326 -5.17 -6.76 -23.16
C ASN A 326 -6.37 -6.82 -24.12
N PRO A 327 -7.55 -7.31 -23.64
CA PRO A 327 -8.70 -7.59 -24.51
C PRO A 327 -9.30 -6.34 -25.16
N LYS A 328 -8.97 -5.14 -24.63
CA LYS A 328 -9.36 -3.84 -25.19
C LYS A 328 -8.28 -3.19 -26.07
N HIS A 329 -7.14 -3.84 -26.22
CA HIS A 329 -6.00 -3.38 -27.02
C HIS A 329 -5.50 -1.98 -26.65
N PHE A 330 -5.55 -1.62 -25.36
CA PHE A 330 -5.06 -0.33 -24.89
C PHE A 330 -3.55 -0.21 -25.04
N LYS A 331 -3.09 0.97 -25.48
CA LYS A 331 -1.67 1.22 -25.71
C LYS A 331 -0.84 1.00 -24.44
N GLY A 332 0.22 0.20 -24.59
CA GLY A 332 1.27 0.00 -23.60
C GLY A 332 1.01 -1.13 -22.60
N TYR A 333 -0.23 -1.61 -22.46
CA TYR A 333 -0.57 -2.68 -21.51
C TYR A 333 0.25 -3.94 -21.81
N GLY A 334 0.74 -4.60 -20.76
CA GLY A 334 1.55 -5.80 -20.89
C GLY A 334 2.39 -6.11 -19.65
N ASP A 335 3.48 -6.84 -19.84
CA ASP A 335 4.30 -7.42 -18.75
C ASP A 335 5.06 -6.40 -17.89
N SER A 336 5.21 -5.18 -18.39
CA SER A 336 5.86 -4.06 -17.71
C SER A 336 4.93 -2.86 -17.51
N LEU A 337 3.64 -3.02 -17.80
CA LEU A 337 2.62 -1.99 -17.60
C LEU A 337 1.26 -2.65 -17.34
N TRP A 338 0.96 -2.85 -16.06
CA TRP A 338 -0.28 -3.45 -15.58
C TRP A 338 -0.67 -2.81 -14.25
N GLY A 339 -1.88 -3.12 -13.79
CA GLY A 339 -2.40 -2.66 -12.49
C GLY A 339 -3.59 -1.72 -12.65
N LEU A 340 -4.78 -2.25 -12.37
CA LEU A 340 -6.03 -1.52 -12.40
C LEU A 340 -6.56 -1.40 -10.96
N THR A 341 -6.81 -0.18 -10.51
CA THR A 341 -7.39 0.06 -9.20
C THR A 341 -8.18 1.37 -9.18
N SER A 342 -8.92 1.62 -8.10
CA SER A 342 -9.58 2.91 -7.90
C SER A 342 -8.54 4.03 -7.82
N SER A 343 -8.66 5.05 -8.66
CA SER A 343 -7.72 6.18 -8.73
C SER A 343 -8.34 7.36 -9.51
N TYR A 344 -7.59 8.45 -9.66
CA TYR A 344 -7.89 9.44 -10.69
C TYR A 344 -8.01 8.78 -12.06
N SER A 345 -8.87 9.36 -12.89
CA SER A 345 -9.16 8.91 -14.24
C SER A 345 -9.33 10.13 -15.15
N ILE A 346 -9.38 9.87 -16.46
CA ILE A 346 -9.50 10.91 -17.50
C ILE A 346 -10.69 11.84 -17.23
N LYS A 347 -11.78 11.29 -16.67
CA LYS A 347 -13.01 12.02 -16.29
C LYS A 347 -13.26 11.97 -14.78
N GLY A 348 -12.29 12.41 -13.97
CA GLY A 348 -12.44 12.52 -12.52
C GLY A 348 -11.80 11.36 -11.78
N TYR A 349 -12.61 10.47 -11.19
CA TYR A 349 -12.16 9.33 -10.40
C TYR A 349 -12.99 8.09 -10.78
N ALA A 350 -12.39 6.91 -10.83
CA ALA A 350 -13.08 5.68 -11.20
C ALA A 350 -12.48 4.44 -10.53
N GLY A 351 -13.32 3.44 -10.26
CA GLY A 351 -12.92 2.14 -9.71
C GLY A 351 -12.45 1.16 -10.78
N HIS A 352 -11.25 1.39 -11.33
CA HIS A 352 -10.71 0.56 -12.43
C HIS A 352 -10.44 -0.87 -11.97
N ARG A 353 -10.79 -1.84 -12.83
CA ARG A 353 -10.59 -3.28 -12.62
C ARG A 353 -10.78 -4.04 -13.93
N PRO A 354 -10.35 -5.31 -14.04
CA PRO A 354 -10.82 -6.20 -15.10
C PRO A 354 -12.36 -6.15 -15.20
N GLY A 355 -12.88 -5.89 -16.41
CA GLY A 355 -14.31 -5.69 -16.66
C GLY A 355 -14.80 -4.23 -16.55
N ALA A 356 -14.08 -3.35 -15.85
CA ALA A 356 -14.33 -1.91 -15.79
C ALA A 356 -13.06 -1.11 -16.13
N ASP A 357 -12.42 -1.50 -17.22
CA ASP A 357 -11.15 -0.94 -17.70
C ASP A 357 -11.37 0.25 -18.64
N LEU A 358 -10.78 1.40 -18.29
CA LEU A 358 -10.85 2.66 -19.03
C LEU A 358 -9.54 3.03 -19.73
N GLY A 359 -8.57 2.10 -19.80
CA GLY A 359 -7.25 2.36 -20.37
C GLY A 359 -6.36 3.19 -19.46
N VAL A 360 -6.65 3.18 -18.15
CA VAL A 360 -5.93 3.93 -17.10
C VAL A 360 -5.17 2.95 -16.23
N ILE A 361 -3.86 3.18 -16.09
CA ILE A 361 -2.96 2.44 -15.20
C ILE A 361 -2.68 3.30 -13.97
N SER A 362 -2.75 2.66 -12.81
CA SER A 362 -2.50 3.30 -11.52
C SER A 362 -1.32 2.59 -10.86
N PRO A 363 -0.14 3.23 -10.72
CA PRO A 363 1.08 2.58 -10.24
C PRO A 363 0.92 1.83 -8.92
N THR A 364 0.11 2.35 -7.99
CA THR A 364 -0.13 1.70 -6.69
C THR A 364 -0.65 0.26 -6.84
N ALA A 365 -1.43 -0.06 -7.88
CA ALA A 365 -1.97 -1.40 -8.08
C ALA A 365 -0.85 -2.47 -8.20
N ALA A 366 0.07 -2.27 -9.15
CA ALA A 366 1.18 -3.20 -9.36
C ALA A 366 2.24 -3.07 -8.25
N LEU A 367 2.56 -1.85 -7.83
CA LEU A 367 3.65 -1.60 -6.88
C LEU A 367 3.28 -2.07 -5.47
N SER A 368 2.04 -1.89 -5.01
CA SER A 368 1.61 -2.42 -3.71
C SER A 368 1.36 -3.94 -3.73
N SER A 369 1.47 -4.57 -4.90
CA SER A 369 1.44 -6.03 -5.06
C SER A 369 2.83 -6.69 -5.01
N PHE A 370 3.88 -5.96 -4.65
CA PHE A 370 5.25 -6.52 -4.53
C PHE A 370 5.34 -7.83 -3.74
N PRO A 371 4.66 -8.01 -2.59
CA PRO A 371 4.73 -9.28 -1.87
C PRO A 371 4.13 -10.47 -2.63
N TYR A 372 3.20 -10.20 -3.55
CA TYR A 372 2.41 -11.21 -4.24
C TYR A 372 2.97 -11.58 -5.61
N THR A 373 3.48 -10.59 -6.34
CA THR A 373 3.99 -10.68 -7.72
C THR A 373 5.30 -9.90 -7.87
N PRO A 374 6.37 -10.23 -7.12
CA PRO A 374 7.54 -9.36 -7.00
C PRO A 374 8.28 -9.12 -8.31
N LYS A 375 8.28 -10.10 -9.21
CA LYS A 375 8.95 -9.98 -10.52
C LYS A 375 8.16 -9.04 -11.43
N GLU A 376 6.85 -9.22 -11.49
CA GLU A 376 5.92 -8.44 -12.33
C GLU A 376 5.81 -6.99 -11.82
N SER A 377 5.78 -6.80 -10.50
CA SER A 377 5.81 -5.47 -9.87
C SER A 377 7.15 -4.76 -10.11
N MET A 378 8.27 -5.49 -10.06
CA MET A 378 9.59 -4.93 -10.39
C MET A 378 9.68 -4.47 -11.85
N ASN A 379 9.06 -5.21 -12.80
CA ASN A 379 9.02 -4.79 -14.20
C ASN A 379 8.31 -3.45 -14.38
N VAL A 380 7.17 -3.24 -13.70
CA VAL A 380 6.45 -1.96 -13.70
C VAL A 380 7.29 -0.85 -13.09
N LEU A 381 7.91 -1.10 -11.93
CA LEU A 381 8.78 -0.13 -11.27
C LEU A 381 9.93 0.31 -12.19
N VAL A 382 10.62 -0.64 -12.80
CA VAL A 382 11.73 -0.37 -13.72
C VAL A 382 11.24 0.39 -14.95
N ASN A 383 10.09 0.01 -15.52
CA ASN A 383 9.55 0.67 -16.70
C ASN A 383 9.17 2.13 -16.43
N ILE A 384 8.44 2.39 -15.34
CA ILE A 384 8.07 3.74 -14.93
C ILE A 384 9.33 4.60 -14.71
N TYR A 385 10.30 4.11 -13.95
CA TYR A 385 11.47 4.93 -13.58
C TYR A 385 12.55 5.07 -14.66
N LYS A 386 12.62 4.15 -15.64
CA LYS A 386 13.65 4.19 -16.69
C LYS A 386 13.13 4.66 -18.05
N ASN A 387 11.89 4.33 -18.38
CA ASN A 387 11.34 4.59 -19.71
C ASN A 387 10.26 5.68 -19.70
N HIS A 388 9.68 5.98 -18.54
CA HIS A 388 8.57 6.93 -18.37
C HIS A 388 8.76 7.83 -17.13
N ASP A 389 9.97 8.33 -16.91
CA ASP A 389 10.34 9.12 -15.74
C ASP A 389 9.50 10.40 -15.56
N SER A 390 8.91 10.93 -16.63
CA SER A 390 7.93 12.02 -16.59
C SER A 390 6.66 11.71 -15.77
N LEU A 391 6.39 10.43 -15.50
CA LEU A 391 5.30 9.97 -14.63
C LEU A 391 5.69 9.96 -13.14
N VAL A 392 6.95 10.29 -12.81
CA VAL A 392 7.47 10.33 -11.45
C VAL A 392 7.73 11.78 -11.07
N GLY A 393 7.04 12.27 -10.04
CA GLY A 393 7.26 13.60 -9.51
C GLY A 393 7.94 13.59 -8.14
N LYS A 394 7.76 14.71 -7.41
CA LYS A 394 8.36 14.93 -6.09
C LYS A 394 8.09 13.81 -5.08
N TYR A 395 6.89 13.24 -5.10
CA TYR A 395 6.45 12.25 -4.10
C TYR A 395 6.36 10.83 -4.68
N GLY A 396 7.16 10.52 -5.70
CA GLY A 396 7.16 9.23 -6.38
C GLY A 396 6.27 9.24 -7.62
N PRO A 397 5.77 8.08 -8.08
CA PRO A 397 4.89 8.03 -9.24
C PRO A 397 3.59 8.82 -8.98
N TYR A 398 3.10 9.52 -10.00
CA TYR A 398 1.77 10.12 -9.97
C TYR A 398 0.68 9.05 -9.95
N ASP A 399 -0.50 9.46 -9.50
CA ASP A 399 -1.65 8.61 -9.19
C ASP A 399 -2.06 7.65 -10.31
N ALA A 400 -2.18 8.18 -11.54
CA ALA A 400 -2.66 7.43 -12.68
C ALA A 400 -2.30 8.09 -14.01
N PHE A 401 -2.30 7.28 -15.08
CA PHE A 401 -2.06 7.73 -16.46
C PHE A 401 -2.71 6.80 -17.49
N SER A 402 -2.86 7.29 -18.72
CA SER A 402 -3.36 6.57 -19.88
C SER A 402 -2.54 6.91 -21.12
N PHE A 403 -1.75 5.96 -21.62
CA PHE A 403 -1.01 6.16 -22.87
C PHE A 403 -1.90 6.18 -24.10
N GLU A 404 -3.02 5.46 -24.07
CA GLU A 404 -4.04 5.49 -25.11
C GLU A 404 -4.57 6.91 -25.30
N ASN A 405 -4.94 7.57 -24.21
CA ASN A 405 -5.57 8.88 -24.23
C ASN A 405 -4.56 10.04 -24.09
N ASN A 406 -3.26 9.74 -24.11
CA ASN A 406 -2.18 10.70 -23.84
C ASN A 406 -2.46 11.56 -22.59
N TRP A 407 -2.87 10.91 -21.51
CA TRP A 407 -3.33 11.56 -20.28
C TRP A 407 -2.47 11.14 -19.09
N SER A 408 -2.06 12.11 -18.31
CA SER A 408 -1.46 11.94 -16.98
C SER A 408 -1.71 13.22 -16.20
N ALA A 409 -2.03 13.13 -14.92
CA ALA A 409 -2.15 14.30 -14.07
C ALA A 409 -1.02 14.30 -13.03
N PRO A 410 -0.31 15.42 -12.82
CA PRO A 410 0.73 15.51 -11.80
C PRO A 410 0.10 15.65 -10.40
N ARG A 411 -0.60 14.60 -9.96
CA ARG A 411 -1.44 14.54 -8.77
C ARG A 411 -1.16 13.25 -8.01
N TYR A 412 -1.42 13.27 -6.71
CA TYR A 412 -1.23 12.16 -5.80
C TYR A 412 -2.43 12.05 -4.86
N LEU A 413 -2.72 10.82 -4.41
CA LEU A 413 -3.66 10.52 -3.33
C LEU A 413 -2.95 9.78 -2.19
N ALA A 414 -3.31 10.08 -0.94
CA ALA A 414 -2.73 9.40 0.22
C ALA A 414 -2.97 7.89 0.18
N ILE A 415 -4.18 7.49 -0.21
CA ILE A 415 -4.62 6.09 -0.24
C ILE A 415 -3.90 5.26 -1.32
N ASP A 416 -3.33 5.93 -2.33
CA ASP A 416 -2.57 5.28 -3.40
C ASP A 416 -1.06 5.36 -3.10
N GLN A 417 -0.57 6.46 -2.53
CA GLN A 417 0.83 6.58 -2.14
C GLN A 417 1.18 5.73 -0.92
N GLY A 418 0.28 5.57 0.05
CA GLY A 418 0.55 4.92 1.34
C GLY A 418 0.92 3.45 1.24
N PRO A 419 0.14 2.63 0.51
CA PRO A 419 0.41 1.21 0.35
C PRO A 419 1.73 0.90 -0.36
N ILE A 420 2.25 1.78 -1.22
CA ILE A 420 3.47 1.52 -2.02
C ILE A 420 4.69 1.22 -1.13
N PRO A 421 5.17 2.16 -0.28
CA PRO A 421 6.34 1.91 0.55
C PRO A 421 6.10 0.84 1.60
N VAL A 422 4.86 0.72 2.11
CA VAL A 422 4.47 -0.26 3.13
C VAL A 422 4.55 -1.68 2.58
N MET A 423 3.97 -1.93 1.40
CA MET A 423 3.98 -3.26 0.79
C MET A 423 5.34 -3.63 0.21
N ILE A 424 6.12 -2.65 -0.28
CA ILE A 424 7.54 -2.88 -0.60
C ILE A 424 8.28 -3.33 0.66
N GLU A 425 8.07 -2.68 1.80
CA GLU A 425 8.76 -3.05 3.03
C GLU A 425 8.33 -4.43 3.54
N ASN A 426 7.04 -4.75 3.49
CA ASN A 426 6.56 -6.09 3.83
C ASN A 426 7.15 -7.16 2.92
N TYR A 427 7.33 -6.89 1.62
CA TYR A 427 8.04 -7.78 0.71
C TYR A 427 9.52 -7.95 1.09
N ARG A 428 10.21 -6.86 1.46
CA ARG A 428 11.65 -6.87 1.75
C ARG A 428 11.98 -7.53 3.09
N THR A 429 11.20 -7.26 4.12
CA THR A 429 11.53 -7.62 5.51
C THR A 429 10.35 -8.16 6.31
N GLY A 430 9.11 -7.94 5.86
CA GLY A 430 7.91 -8.28 6.63
C GLY A 430 7.70 -7.40 7.87
N LEU A 431 8.34 -6.22 7.94
CA LEU A 431 8.36 -5.35 9.11
C LEU A 431 6.95 -5.04 9.66
N LEU A 432 6.06 -4.48 8.83
CA LEU A 432 4.77 -3.98 9.30
C LEU A 432 3.83 -5.14 9.65
N TRP A 433 3.92 -6.23 8.89
CA TRP A 433 3.28 -7.51 9.23
C TRP A 433 3.73 -8.04 10.59
N GLY A 434 5.03 -8.05 10.87
CA GLY A 434 5.57 -8.51 12.15
C GLY A 434 5.09 -7.65 13.32
N LEU A 435 5.09 -6.33 13.14
CA LEU A 435 4.66 -5.36 14.15
C LEU A 435 3.16 -5.45 14.45
N PHE A 436 2.30 -5.46 13.44
CA PHE A 436 0.85 -5.52 13.67
C PHE A 436 0.43 -6.88 14.25
N MET A 437 0.98 -7.98 13.72
CA MET A 437 0.61 -9.33 14.15
C MET A 437 1.12 -9.72 15.54
N LYS A 438 2.07 -8.98 16.13
CA LYS A 438 2.50 -9.21 17.52
C LYS A 438 1.52 -8.64 18.57
N ASN A 439 0.63 -7.73 18.18
CA ASN A 439 -0.33 -7.11 19.09
C ASN A 439 -1.32 -8.15 19.67
N LYS A 440 -1.44 -8.20 21.00
CA LYS A 440 -2.24 -9.22 21.69
C LYS A 440 -3.75 -9.08 21.50
N ASN A 441 -4.25 -7.85 21.33
CA ASN A 441 -5.67 -7.64 21.05
C ASN A 441 -6.02 -8.14 19.65
N VAL A 442 -5.15 -7.88 18.65
CA VAL A 442 -5.29 -8.41 17.28
C VAL A 442 -5.30 -9.94 17.28
N GLN A 443 -4.36 -10.58 17.98
CA GLN A 443 -4.31 -12.04 18.11
C GLN A 443 -5.61 -12.60 18.72
N SER A 444 -6.12 -11.96 19.78
CA SER A 444 -7.37 -12.33 20.42
C SER A 444 -8.58 -12.21 19.48
N GLY A 445 -8.67 -11.13 18.70
CA GLY A 445 -9.74 -10.94 17.72
C GLY A 445 -9.68 -11.96 16.58
N LEU A 446 -8.48 -12.25 16.06
CA LEU A 446 -8.28 -13.31 15.06
C LEU A 446 -8.72 -14.68 15.60
N ASP A 447 -8.29 -15.04 16.81
CA ASP A 447 -8.67 -16.29 17.46
C ASP A 447 -10.20 -16.36 17.65
N LYS A 448 -10.84 -15.26 18.08
CA LYS A 448 -12.30 -15.15 18.24
C LYS A 448 -13.07 -15.36 16.94
N LEU A 449 -12.52 -14.90 15.81
CA LEU A 449 -13.12 -15.04 14.48
C LEU A 449 -12.80 -16.39 13.82
N GLY A 450 -11.95 -17.21 14.43
CA GLY A 450 -11.58 -18.53 13.92
C GLY A 450 -10.47 -18.50 12.87
N PHE A 451 -9.63 -17.46 12.87
CA PHE A 451 -8.45 -17.40 12.02
C PHE A 451 -7.32 -18.26 12.58
N HIS A 452 -6.54 -18.82 11.67
CA HIS A 452 -5.22 -19.41 11.92
C HIS A 452 -4.17 -18.54 11.24
N TYR A 453 -3.07 -18.31 11.93
CA TYR A 453 -1.97 -17.46 11.48
C TYR A 453 -0.65 -17.96 12.05
N LYS A 454 0.45 -17.60 11.39
CA LYS A 454 1.80 -17.86 11.92
C LYS A 454 2.04 -16.93 13.12
N LYS A 455 2.25 -17.50 14.30
CA LYS A 455 2.70 -16.73 15.47
C LYS A 455 4.13 -16.26 15.20
N THR A 456 4.36 -14.96 15.26
CA THR A 456 5.70 -14.38 15.34
C THR A 456 6.22 -14.67 16.74
N ASN A 457 7.30 -15.46 16.82
CA ASN A 457 8.00 -15.77 18.07
C ASN A 457 8.73 -14.56 18.63
#